data_AF-A0A7R8W401-F1
#
_entry.id   AF-A0A7R8W401-F1
#
_cell.length_a   1.000
_cell.length_b   1.000
_cell.length_c   1.000
_cell.angle_alpha   90.00
_cell.angle_beta   90.00
_cell.angle_gamma   90.00
#
_symmetry.space_group_name_H-M   'P 1'
#
loop_
_entity.id
_entity.type
_entity.pdbx_description
1 polymer ?
#
loop_
_entity_poly.entity_id
_entity_poly.type
_entity_poly.pdbx_seq_one_letter_code
_entity_poly.pdbx_strand_id
1 'polypeptide(L)'
;MPDLKVAEQKFNALRQELDELGYRHTLPLEAVPLVRRVFDDLIHTTESLRKWRDKATDFEKELMVLRKAVEPYQRENGELLHVNAEHHLELLQLREHEAKKQAGTSLVTLRETGRS
;
A
#
# COMPACT_ATOMS: atom_id res chain seq x y z
N MET A 1 -0.26 -1.73 60.25
CA MET A 1 0.77 -1.11 59.38
C MET A 1 1.15 -1.99 58.16
N PRO A 2 0.21 -2.43 57.30
CA PRO A 2 0.56 -3.13 56.05
C PRO A 2 0.87 -2.20 54.85
N ASP A 3 0.27 -1.01 54.78
CA ASP A 3 0.38 -0.12 53.60
C ASP A 3 1.77 0.46 53.37
N LEU A 4 2.53 0.75 54.43
CA LEU A 4 3.88 1.30 54.32
C LEU A 4 4.85 0.32 53.66
N LYS A 5 4.75 -0.98 54.01
CA LYS A 5 5.59 -2.03 53.42
C LYS A 5 5.34 -2.19 51.91
N VAL A 6 4.08 -2.07 51.49
CA VAL A 6 3.70 -2.14 50.07
C VAL A 6 4.23 -0.93 49.30
N ALA A 7 4.18 0.26 49.92
CA ALA A 7 4.73 1.48 49.32
C ALA A 7 6.26 1.41 49.16
N GLU A 8 6.98 0.92 50.16
CA GLU A 8 8.44 0.71 50.12
C GLU A 8 8.84 -0.30 49.04
N GLN A 9 8.10 -1.41 48.91
CA GLN A 9 8.34 -2.41 47.86
C GLN A 9 8.17 -1.81 46.46
N LYS A 10 7.08 -1.05 46.23
CA LYS A 10 6.84 -0.37 44.95
C LYS A 10 7.88 0.71 44.65
N PHE A 11 8.31 1.44 45.68
CA PHE A 11 9.40 2.42 45.55
C PHE A 11 10.71 1.73 45.13
N ASN A 12 11.12 0.66 45.82
CA ASN A 12 12.36 -0.04 45.52
C ASN A 12 12.37 -0.63 44.10
N ALA A 13 11.25 -1.20 43.66
CA ALA A 13 11.10 -1.71 42.28
C ALA A 13 11.27 -0.62 41.23
N LEU A 14 10.53 0.50 41.36
CA LEU A 14 10.65 1.63 40.44
C LEU A 14 12.05 2.26 40.50
N ARG A 15 12.66 2.34 41.68
CA ARG A 15 14.01 2.88 41.87
C ARG A 15 15.04 2.05 41.13
N GLN A 16 14.97 0.72 41.24
CA GLN A 16 15.87 -0.19 40.52
C GLN A 16 15.73 -0.02 39.00
N GLU A 17 14.50 -0.02 38.48
CA GLU A 17 14.25 0.17 37.04
C GLU A 17 14.80 1.53 36.55
N LEU A 18 14.58 2.61 37.32
CA LEU A 18 15.10 3.93 36.99
C LEU A 18 16.62 4.01 37.10
N ASP A 19 17.25 3.29 38.04
CA ASP A 19 18.71 3.25 38.21
C ASP A 19 19.41 2.52 37.06
N GLU A 20 18.80 1.44 36.56
CA GLU A 20 19.27 0.70 35.37
C GLU A 20 19.26 1.61 34.13
N LEU A 21 18.30 2.54 34.05
CA LEU A 21 18.22 3.55 33.00
C LEU A 21 19.08 4.80 33.27
N GLY A 22 19.75 4.87 34.43
CA GLY A 22 20.64 5.99 34.81
C GLY A 22 19.96 7.18 35.48
N TYR A 23 18.65 7.11 35.78
CA TYR A 23 17.89 8.21 36.39
C TYR A 23 18.07 8.30 37.92
N ARG A 24 19.30 8.50 38.40
CA ARG A 24 19.67 8.41 39.84
C ARG A 24 19.23 9.59 40.73
N HIS A 25 18.31 10.44 40.26
CA HIS A 25 17.82 11.59 41.02
C HIS A 25 16.97 11.13 42.21
N THR A 26 16.98 11.92 43.29
CA THR A 26 16.14 11.67 44.46
C THR A 26 14.66 11.75 44.09
N LEU A 27 13.87 10.78 44.54
CA LEU A 27 12.44 10.69 44.24
C LEU A 27 11.64 10.68 45.55
N PRO A 28 10.72 11.62 45.79
CA PRO A 28 9.85 11.58 46.95
C PRO A 28 8.82 10.43 46.84
N LEU A 29 8.48 9.81 47.98
CA LEU A 29 7.59 8.64 48.03
C LEU A 29 6.20 8.94 47.44
N GLU A 30 5.72 10.18 47.58
CA GLU A 30 4.43 10.64 47.06
C GLU A 30 4.37 10.66 45.52
N ALA A 31 5.51 10.81 44.84
CA ALA A 31 5.57 10.83 43.38
C ALA A 31 5.58 9.42 42.76
N VAL A 32 5.87 8.37 43.54
CA VAL A 32 6.02 6.99 43.05
C VAL A 32 4.83 6.50 42.24
N PRO A 33 3.56 6.66 42.67
CA PRO A 33 2.42 6.14 41.92
C PRO A 33 2.26 6.81 40.55
N LEU A 34 2.51 8.11 40.47
CA LEU A 34 2.42 8.86 39.21
C LEU A 34 3.57 8.48 38.28
N VAL A 35 4.80 8.47 38.78
CA VAL A 35 5.98 8.11 37.98
C VAL A 35 5.87 6.69 37.48
N ARG A 36 5.38 5.75 38.30
CA ARG A 36 5.15 4.37 37.86
C ARG A 36 4.16 4.30 36.71
N ARG A 37 3.01 5.00 36.79
CA ARG A 37 2.03 5.00 35.69
C ARG A 37 2.60 5.56 34.40
N VAL A 38 3.28 6.70 34.47
CA VAL A 38 3.90 7.33 33.30
C VAL A 38 4.96 6.40 32.69
N PHE A 39 5.74 5.72 33.54
CA PHE A 39 6.75 4.78 33.10
C PHE A 39 6.14 3.55 32.42
N ASP A 40 5.09 2.96 33.01
CA ASP A 40 4.33 1.85 32.41
C ASP A 40 3.71 2.26 31.07
N ASP A 41 3.10 3.44 30.99
CA ASP A 41 2.54 3.99 29.75
C ASP A 41 3.63 4.19 28.68
N LEU A 42 4.81 4.66 29.07
CA LEU A 42 5.94 4.83 28.15
C LEU A 42 6.46 3.49 27.62
N ILE A 43 6.61 2.49 28.49
CA ILE A 43 6.97 1.13 28.07
C ILE A 43 5.93 0.58 27.10
N HIS A 44 4.65 0.64 27.47
CA HIS A 44 3.57 0.12 26.63
C HIS A 44 3.47 0.83 25.27
N THR A 45 3.59 2.16 25.24
CA THR A 45 3.55 2.93 23.99
C THR A 45 4.77 2.66 23.11
N THR A 46 5.97 2.54 23.69
CA THR A 46 7.18 2.23 22.92
C THR A 46 7.18 0.80 22.36
N GLU A 47 6.71 -0.18 23.13
CA GLU A 47 6.51 -1.56 22.66
C GLU A 47 5.46 -1.63 21.56
N SER A 48 4.34 -0.92 21.73
CA SER A 48 3.27 -0.84 20.73
C SER A 48 3.79 -0.21 19.44
N LEU A 49 4.53 0.90 19.54
CA LEU A 49 5.15 1.56 18.40
C LEU A 49 6.11 0.63 17.66
N ARG A 50 6.97 -0.10 18.40
CA ARG A 50 7.87 -1.10 17.82
C ARG A 50 7.10 -2.16 17.03
N LYS A 51 6.02 -2.71 17.62
CA LYS A 51 5.16 -3.71 16.96
C LYS A 51 4.53 -3.18 15.68
N TRP A 52 4.04 -1.94 15.67
CA TRP A 52 3.44 -1.34 14.48
C TRP A 52 4.47 -1.04 13.39
N ARG A 53 5.66 -0.58 13.78
CA ARG A 53 6.77 -0.38 12.84
C ARG A 53 7.19 -1.69 12.17
N ASP A 54 7.32 -2.77 12.95
CA ASP A 54 7.70 -4.07 12.41
C ASP A 54 6.61 -4.60 11.45
N LYS A 55 5.33 -4.47 11.80
CA LYS A 55 4.20 -4.77 10.90
C LYS A 55 4.19 -3.93 9.61
N ALA A 56 4.47 -2.64 9.71
CA ALA A 56 4.52 -1.76 8.54
C ALA A 56 5.63 -2.21 7.57
N THR A 57 6.78 -2.62 8.11
CA THR A 57 7.90 -3.15 7.33
C THR A 57 7.51 -4.46 6.62
N ASP A 58 6.76 -5.33 7.29
CA ASP A 58 6.29 -6.58 6.68
C ASP A 58 5.26 -6.34 5.59
N PHE A 59 4.31 -5.42 5.81
CA PHE A 59 3.35 -5.01 4.77
C PHE A 59 4.04 -4.37 3.55
N GLU A 60 5.09 -3.57 3.76
CA GLU A 60 5.85 -2.99 2.67
C GLU A 60 6.52 -4.06 1.80
N LYS A 61 7.07 -5.11 2.42
CA LYS A 61 7.63 -6.26 1.70
C LYS A 61 6.55 -7.02 0.94
N GLU A 62 5.41 -7.31 1.57
CA GLU A 62 4.29 -8.01 0.92
C GLU A 62 3.76 -7.21 -0.28
N LEU A 63 3.59 -5.90 -0.12
CA LEU A 63 3.18 -5.00 -1.18
C LEU A 63 4.20 -4.94 -2.33
N MET A 64 5.50 -4.99 -2.03
CA MET A 64 6.53 -5.08 -3.07
C MET A 64 6.42 -6.38 -3.87
N VAL A 65 6.16 -7.51 -3.21
CA VAL A 65 5.95 -8.81 -3.87
C VAL A 65 4.70 -8.77 -4.75
N LEU A 66 3.59 -8.26 -4.23
CA LEU A 66 2.35 -8.11 -5.00
C LEU A 66 2.53 -7.21 -6.22
N ARG A 67 3.23 -6.08 -6.07
CA ARG A 67 3.54 -5.19 -7.20
C ARG A 67 4.35 -5.91 -8.28
N LYS A 68 5.38 -6.65 -7.90
CA LYS A 68 6.19 -7.45 -8.84
C LYS A 68 5.37 -8.50 -9.55
N ALA A 69 4.39 -9.11 -8.86
CA ALA A 69 3.50 -10.09 -9.46
C ALA A 69 2.49 -9.46 -10.45
N VAL A 70 2.05 -8.23 -10.21
CA VAL A 70 1.05 -7.52 -11.05
C VAL A 70 1.69 -6.80 -12.25
N GLU A 71 2.93 -6.33 -12.13
CA GLU A 71 3.66 -5.65 -13.20
C GLU A 71 3.64 -6.35 -14.58
N PRO A 72 3.91 -7.68 -14.69
CA PRO A 72 3.89 -8.35 -16.00
C PRO A 72 2.50 -8.31 -16.65
N TYR A 73 1.44 -8.52 -15.88
CA TYR A 73 0.08 -8.48 -16.40
C TYR A 73 -0.34 -7.07 -16.83
N GLN A 74 0.11 -6.03 -16.12
CA GLN A 74 -0.15 -4.65 -16.52
C GLN A 74 0.55 -4.32 -17.85
N ARG A 75 1.79 -4.79 -18.03
CA ARG A 75 2.55 -4.62 -19.27
C ARG A 75 1.87 -5.34 -20.44
N GLU A 76 1.56 -6.62 -20.26
CA GLU A 76 0.91 -7.46 -21.28
C GLU A 76 -0.45 -6.89 -21.68
N ASN A 77 -1.28 -6.46 -20.72
CA ASN A 77 -2.55 -5.81 -21.02
C ASN A 77 -2.38 -4.52 -21.82
N GLY A 78 -1.34 -3.74 -21.54
CA GLY A 78 -1.02 -2.54 -22.32
C GLY A 78 -0.65 -2.86 -23.77
N GLU A 79 0.19 -3.87 -23.97
CA GLU A 79 0.58 -4.36 -25.29
C GLU A 79 -0.63 -4.91 -26.06
N LEU A 80 -1.45 -5.74 -25.41
CA LEU A 80 -2.67 -6.30 -26.01
C LEU A 80 -3.67 -5.20 -26.41
N LEU A 81 -3.86 -4.18 -25.57
CA LEU A 81 -4.72 -3.04 -25.91
C LEU A 81 -4.19 -2.27 -27.12
N HIS A 82 -2.88 -2.10 -27.23
CA HIS A 82 -2.26 -1.43 -28.37
C HIS A 82 -2.48 -2.22 -29.66
N VAL A 83 -2.14 -3.52 -29.65
CA VAL A 83 -2.33 -4.42 -30.81
C VAL A 83 -3.80 -4.51 -31.21
N ASN A 84 -4.70 -4.58 -30.23
CA ASN A 84 -6.13 -4.60 -30.51
C ASN A 84 -6.62 -3.29 -31.17
N ALA A 85 -6.13 -2.14 -30.70
CA ALA A 85 -6.44 -0.85 -31.32
C ALA A 85 -5.89 -0.75 -32.76
N GLU A 86 -4.68 -1.24 -33.02
CA GLU A 86 -4.09 -1.29 -34.36
C GLU A 86 -4.94 -2.16 -35.30
N HIS A 87 -5.28 -3.39 -34.87
CA HIS A 87 -6.14 -4.27 -35.66
C HIS A 87 -7.53 -3.68 -35.91
N HIS A 88 -8.12 -2.99 -34.93
CA HIS A 88 -9.38 -2.28 -35.11
C HIS A 88 -9.27 -1.20 -36.18
N LEU A 89 -8.16 -0.45 -36.24
CA LEU A 89 -7.93 0.56 -37.26
C LEU A 89 -7.76 -0.07 -38.65
N GLU A 90 -6.99 -1.15 -38.77
CA GLU A 90 -6.82 -1.89 -40.04
C GLU A 90 -8.16 -2.41 -40.58
N LEU A 91 -9.01 -2.96 -39.71
CA LEU A 91 -10.34 -3.43 -40.10
C LEU A 91 -11.24 -2.30 -40.62
N LEU A 92 -11.17 -1.11 -40.01
CA LEU A 92 -11.91 0.06 -40.51
C LEU A 92 -11.43 0.47 -41.90
N GLN A 93 -10.11 0.53 -42.11
CA GLN A 93 -9.53 0.89 -43.40
C GLN A 93 -9.89 -0.12 -44.50
N LEU A 94 -9.86 -1.43 -44.19
CA LEU A 94 -10.27 -2.48 -45.13
C LEU A 94 -11.75 -2.33 -45.52
N ARG A 95 -12.64 -2.12 -44.54
CA ARG A 95 -14.07 -1.90 -44.79
C ARG A 95 -14.32 -0.66 -45.66
N GLU A 96 -13.60 0.43 -45.41
CA GLU A 96 -13.70 1.63 -46.25
C GLU A 96 -13.23 1.38 -47.69
N HIS A 97 -12.14 0.64 -47.86
CA HIS A 97 -11.61 0.30 -49.18
C HIS A 97 -12.56 -0.62 -49.95
N GLU A 98 -13.16 -1.61 -49.29
CA GLU A 98 -14.19 -2.47 -49.87
C GLU A 98 -15.44 -1.67 -50.26
N ALA A 99 -15.91 -0.77 -49.40
CA ALA A 99 -17.05 0.10 -49.70
C ALA A 99 -16.78 1.00 -50.92
N LYS A 100 -15.58 1.60 -51.01
CA LYS A 100 -15.16 2.41 -52.17
C LYS A 100 -15.11 1.58 -53.46
N LYS A 101 -14.58 0.35 -53.40
CA LYS A 101 -14.57 -0.58 -54.54
C LYS A 101 -15.98 -0.92 -55.01
N GLN A 102 -16.88 -1.26 -54.08
CA GLN A 102 -18.27 -1.59 -54.42
C GLN A 102 -18.98 -0.40 -55.07
N ALA A 103 -18.83 0.81 -54.53
CA ALA A 103 -19.38 2.02 -55.14
C ALA A 103 -18.83 2.28 -56.56
N GLY A 104 -17.53 2.07 -56.76
CA GLY A 104 -16.89 2.16 -58.08
C GLY A 104 -17.44 1.15 -59.08
N THR A 105 -17.59 -0.12 -58.68
CA THR A 105 -18.16 -1.17 -59.54
C THR A 105 -19.61 -0.85 -59.92
N SER A 106 -20.43 -0.38 -58.98
CA SER A 106 -21.82 0.03 -59.25
C SER A 106 -21.91 1.23 -60.21
N LEU A 107 -20.96 2.18 -60.16
CA LEU A 107 -20.93 3.30 -61.10
C LEU A 107 -20.52 2.88 -62.52
N VAL A 108 -19.58 1.93 -62.64
CA VAL A 108 -19.16 1.39 -63.94
C VAL A 108 -20.31 0.61 -64.59
N THR A 109 -21.00 -0.24 -63.83
CA THR A 109 -22.13 -1.01 -64.37
C THR A 109 -23.31 -0.14 -64.77
N LEU A 110 -23.62 0.94 -64.04
CA LEU A 110 -24.64 1.92 -64.45
C LEU A 110 -24.27 2.68 -65.74
N ARG A 111 -22.98 2.98 -65.93
CA ARG A 111 -22.50 3.67 -67.13
C ARG A 111 -22.52 2.78 -68.37
N GLU A 112 -22.36 1.47 -68.20
CA GLU A 112 -22.45 0.49 -69.29
C GLU A 112 -23.90 0.18 -69.66
N THR A 113 -24.82 0.11 -68.71
CA THR A 113 -26.26 -0.09 -68.99
C THR A 113 -26.95 1.14 -69.58
N GLY A 114 -26.44 2.34 -69.32
CA GLY A 114 -26.95 3.60 -69.90
C GLY A 114 -26.45 3.94 -71.31
N ARG A 115 -25.61 3.09 -71.93
CA ARG A 115 -25.03 3.31 -73.28
C ARG A 115 -25.58 2.40 -74.38
N SER A 116 -26.54 1.54 -74.07
CA SER A 116 -27.25 0.70 -75.06
C SER A 116 -28.56 1.33 -75.50
#